data_AF-A0A317A9Z3-F1
#
_entry.id   AF-A0A317A9Z3-F1
#
_cell.length_a   1.000
_cell.length_b   1.000
_cell.length_c   1.000
_cell.angle_alpha   90.00
_cell.angle_beta   90.00
_cell.angle_gamma   90.00
#
_symmetry.space_group_name_H-M   'P 1'
#
loop_
_entity.id
_entity.type
_entity.pdbx_description
1 polymer ?
#
loop_
_entity_poly.entity_id
_entity_poly.type
_entity_poly.pdbx_seq_one_letter_code
_entity_poly.pdbx_strand_id
1 'polypeptide(L)'
;MTHLATEIRNFGLEVLEWLLGVAGDEVVSCAGGWVKMLKCFLSLLGWQSEASSKWSTGKSYGKADTKMQVKQMNALTSFLRAGLSHAQITASIDINGNDFPLWHTQHHVISERSNVYAHLNLFGAARDEEAEMYEDREDRQRLFHDRAEAAIVAGLEQATKAGGEIGRAAAQIRKVVKEGMADFYREESMP
;
A
#
# COMPACT_ATOMS: atom_id res chain seq x y z
N MET A 1 4.53 10.24 10.91
CA MET A 1 4.53 10.97 9.61
C MET A 1 3.67 12.23 9.59
N THR A 2 2.63 12.35 10.44
CA THR A 2 1.71 13.51 10.49
C THR A 2 2.05 14.53 11.60
N HIS A 3 3.24 14.43 12.20
CA HIS A 3 3.67 15.32 13.27
C HIS A 3 3.88 16.76 12.75
N LEU A 4 3.68 17.77 13.60
CA LEU A 4 3.80 19.18 13.18
C LEU A 4 5.24 19.54 12.79
N ALA A 5 6.23 19.00 13.51
CA ALA A 5 7.65 19.23 13.22
C ALA A 5 8.12 18.45 11.98
N THR A 6 8.70 19.17 11.00
CA THR A 6 9.18 18.60 9.73
C THR A 6 10.27 17.54 9.93
N GLU A 7 11.18 17.71 10.89
CA GLU A 7 12.23 16.72 11.17
C GLU A 7 11.65 15.37 11.59
N ILE A 8 10.61 15.38 12.44
CA ILE A 8 9.93 14.16 12.88
C ILE A 8 9.16 13.51 11.72
N ARG A 9 8.59 14.32 10.83
CA ARG A 9 7.96 13.77 9.60
C ARG A 9 8.99 13.10 8.70
N ASN A 10 10.14 13.74 8.49
CA ASN A 10 11.23 13.21 7.68
C ASN A 10 11.76 11.90 8.26
N PHE A 11 12.09 11.88 9.54
CA PHE A 11 12.55 10.67 10.22
C PHE A 11 11.51 9.55 10.15
N GLY A 12 10.22 9.88 10.29
CA GLY A 12 9.15 8.90 10.14
C GLY A 12 9.08 8.26 8.74
N LEU A 13 9.43 9.00 7.68
CA LEU A 13 9.53 8.45 6.32
C LEU A 13 10.75 7.53 6.19
N GLU A 14 11.89 7.92 6.76
CA GLU A 14 13.12 7.12 6.72
C GLU A 14 12.95 5.78 7.45
N VAL A 15 12.28 5.78 8.60
CA VAL A 15 11.92 4.54 9.33
C VAL A 15 10.97 3.68 8.51
N LEU A 16 9.97 4.27 7.85
CA LEU A 16 9.05 3.52 6.99
C LEU A 16 9.76 2.88 5.79
N GLU A 17 10.65 3.62 5.11
CA GLU A 17 11.43 3.07 4.00
C GLU A 17 12.32 1.90 4.44
N TRP A 18 12.96 2.02 5.61
CA TRP A 18 13.72 0.92 6.19
C TRP A 18 12.84 -0.30 6.49
N LEU A 19 11.68 -0.09 7.13
CA LEU A 19 10.72 -1.17 7.42
C LEU A 19 10.23 -1.87 6.15
N LEU A 20 9.92 -1.11 5.10
CA LEU A 20 9.50 -1.67 3.81
C LEU A 20 10.61 -2.49 3.14
N GLY A 21 11.88 -2.13 3.37
CA GLY A 21 13.04 -2.88 2.88
C GLY A 21 13.28 -4.20 3.60
N VAL A 22 12.93 -4.29 4.90
CA VAL A 22 13.17 -5.49 5.72
C VAL A 22 11.95 -6.41 5.80
N ALA A 23 10.76 -5.83 5.90
CA ALA A 23 9.51 -6.54 6.20
C ALA A 23 8.33 -5.95 5.40
N GLY A 24 8.53 -5.69 4.11
CA GLY A 24 7.54 -5.01 3.26
C GLY A 24 6.14 -5.61 3.29
N ASP A 25 6.02 -6.93 3.17
CA ASP A 25 4.72 -7.63 3.17
C ASP A 25 3.99 -7.49 4.52
N GLU A 26 4.69 -7.72 5.63
CA GLU A 26 4.12 -7.57 6.97
C GLU A 26 3.68 -6.12 7.26
N VAL A 27 4.43 -5.12 6.77
CA VAL A 27 4.10 -3.69 6.94
C VAL A 27 2.81 -3.32 6.22
N VAL A 28 2.60 -3.81 5.01
CA VAL A 28 1.40 -3.49 4.23
C VAL A 28 0.19 -4.33 4.63
N SER A 29 0.40 -5.52 5.20
CA SER A 29 -0.68 -6.43 5.62
C SER A 29 -1.11 -6.26 7.08
N CYS A 30 -0.33 -5.57 7.92
CA CYS A 30 -0.72 -5.28 9.30
C CYS A 30 -1.97 -4.39 9.41
N ALA A 31 -2.55 -4.30 10.61
CA ALA A 31 -3.78 -3.54 10.86
C ALA A 31 -3.61 -2.06 10.52
N GLY A 32 -4.36 -1.58 9.54
CA GLY A 32 -4.23 -0.22 8.99
C GLY A 32 -2.93 0.01 8.21
N GLY A 33 -2.13 -1.01 7.97
CA GLY A 33 -0.90 -0.96 7.18
C GLY A 33 -1.15 -0.57 5.73
N TRP A 34 -2.31 -0.94 5.18
CA TRP A 34 -2.69 -0.58 3.81
C TRP A 34 -3.50 0.72 3.76
N VAL A 35 -4.75 0.64 4.21
CA VAL A 35 -5.75 1.70 4.11
C VAL A 35 -5.20 2.98 4.73
N LYS A 36 -5.01 3.03 6.05
CA LYS A 36 -4.55 4.25 6.76
C LYS A 36 -3.27 4.86 6.17
N MET A 37 -2.34 4.03 5.70
CA MET A 37 -1.08 4.50 5.12
C MET A 37 -1.23 5.13 3.74
N LEU A 38 -1.95 4.50 2.79
CA LEU A 38 -2.28 5.11 1.49
C LEU A 38 -2.80 6.52 1.67
N LYS A 39 -3.65 6.65 2.66
CA LYS A 39 -4.43 7.83 2.89
C LYS A 39 -3.63 8.91 3.63
N CYS A 40 -2.73 8.50 4.52
CA CYS A 40 -1.66 9.35 5.06
C CYS A 40 -0.81 9.94 3.92
N PHE A 41 -0.39 9.13 2.94
CA PHE A 41 0.38 9.62 1.79
C PHE A 41 -0.41 10.61 0.92
N LEU A 42 -1.67 10.31 0.60
CA LEU A 42 -2.56 11.22 -0.14
C LEU A 42 -2.69 12.57 0.56
N SER A 43 -2.80 12.58 1.90
CA SER A 43 -2.84 13.81 2.70
C SER A 43 -1.51 14.56 2.69
N LEU A 44 -0.37 13.85 2.84
CA LEU A 44 0.97 14.44 2.82
C LEU A 44 1.32 15.08 1.46
N LEU A 45 0.90 14.46 0.36
CA LEU A 45 1.16 14.92 -1.00
C LEU A 45 0.11 15.94 -1.49
N GLY A 46 -0.96 16.15 -0.73
CA GLY A 46 -2.09 16.98 -1.15
C GLY A 46 -2.87 16.41 -2.33
N TRP A 47 -2.79 15.10 -2.57
CA TRP A 47 -3.51 14.39 -3.61
C TRP A 47 -4.85 13.93 -3.06
N GLN A 48 -5.85 14.81 -3.07
CA GLN A 48 -7.22 14.47 -2.69
C GLN A 48 -8.08 14.44 -3.96
N SER A 49 -8.93 13.42 -4.11
CA SER A 49 -9.91 13.37 -5.19
C SER A 49 -11.27 13.83 -4.65
N GLU A 50 -12.04 14.64 -5.39
CA GLU A 50 -13.42 14.97 -5.01
C GLU A 50 -14.32 13.72 -4.91
N ALA A 51 -13.94 12.61 -5.56
CA ALA A 51 -14.60 11.31 -5.42
C ALA A 51 -14.45 10.70 -4.01
N SER A 52 -13.56 11.23 -3.16
CA SER A 52 -13.36 10.78 -1.78
C SER A 52 -14.35 11.40 -0.78
N SER A 53 -15.56 11.77 -1.19
CA SER A 53 -16.58 12.36 -0.28
C SER A 53 -16.97 11.46 0.90
N LYS A 54 -16.64 10.16 0.85
CA LYS A 54 -16.77 9.20 1.96
C LYS A 54 -15.62 9.28 2.97
N TRP A 55 -14.56 10.02 2.67
CA TRP A 55 -13.45 10.23 3.58
C TRP A 55 -13.47 11.62 4.20
N SER A 56 -13.22 11.72 5.51
CA SER A 56 -13.03 12.99 6.21
C SER A 56 -11.79 13.74 5.71
N THR A 57 -12.00 14.77 4.87
CA THR A 57 -10.94 15.61 4.28
C THR A 57 -9.82 15.90 5.28
N GLY A 58 -8.69 15.23 5.12
CA GLY A 58 -7.52 15.43 5.97
C GLY A 58 -6.98 16.85 5.80
N LYS A 59 -6.56 17.48 6.91
CA LYS A 59 -5.88 18.78 6.84
C LYS A 59 -4.60 18.62 6.01
N SER A 60 -4.51 19.30 4.87
CA SER A 60 -3.29 19.35 4.05
C SER A 60 -2.13 19.87 4.90
N TYR A 61 -1.05 19.10 4.98
CA TYR A 61 0.07 19.34 5.90
C TYR A 61 1.07 20.39 5.36
N GLY A 62 0.58 21.57 4.98
CA GLY A 62 1.39 22.68 4.47
C GLY A 62 2.10 22.39 3.15
N LYS A 63 2.60 23.43 2.47
CA LYS A 63 3.35 23.27 1.23
C LYS A 63 4.71 22.65 1.55
N ALA A 64 4.89 21.37 1.23
CA ALA A 64 6.18 20.71 1.35
C ALA A 64 7.20 21.36 0.40
N ASP A 65 8.46 21.50 0.84
CA ASP A 65 9.54 21.82 -0.09
C ASP A 65 9.76 20.64 -1.06
N THR A 66 10.27 20.95 -2.25
CA THR A 66 10.48 20.02 -3.37
C THR A 66 11.19 18.74 -2.91
N LYS A 67 12.24 18.87 -2.09
CA LYS A 67 12.99 17.72 -1.58
C LYS A 67 12.15 16.81 -0.69
N MET A 68 11.33 17.38 0.18
CA MET A 68 10.44 16.62 1.06
C MET A 68 9.35 15.91 0.25
N GLN A 69 8.79 16.59 -0.76
CA GLN A 69 7.81 16.00 -1.65
C GLN A 69 8.39 14.81 -2.43
N VAL A 70 9.61 14.93 -2.96
CA VAL A 70 10.31 13.83 -3.63
C VAL A 70 10.53 12.65 -2.67
N LYS A 71 10.95 12.89 -1.42
CA LYS A 71 11.07 11.83 -0.40
C LYS A 71 9.72 11.14 -0.14
N GLN A 72 8.65 11.90 0.02
CA GLN A 72 7.30 11.35 0.21
C GLN A 72 6.87 10.47 -0.99
N MET A 73 7.17 10.90 -2.21
CA MET A 73 6.87 10.14 -3.43
C MET A 73 7.71 8.86 -3.56
N ASN A 74 8.98 8.90 -3.15
CA ASN A 74 9.84 7.71 -3.14
C ASN A 74 9.37 6.69 -2.09
N ALA A 75 9.04 7.15 -0.88
CA ALA A 75 8.45 6.29 0.16
C ALA A 75 7.12 5.68 -0.30
N LEU A 76 6.26 6.46 -0.98
CA LEU A 76 5.03 5.94 -1.59
C LEU A 76 5.34 4.89 -2.68
N THR A 77 6.39 5.09 -3.48
CA THR A 77 6.81 4.11 -4.49
C THR A 77 7.18 2.77 -3.84
N SER A 78 8.00 2.81 -2.78
CA SER A 78 8.38 1.60 -2.04
C SER A 78 7.18 0.92 -1.38
N PHE A 79 6.26 1.72 -0.82
CA PHE A 79 5.04 1.24 -0.20
C PHE A 79 4.11 0.55 -1.20
N LEU A 80 3.85 1.18 -2.35
CA LEU A 80 3.03 0.60 -3.41
C LEU A 80 3.69 -0.63 -4.02
N ARG A 81 5.02 -0.66 -4.12
CA ARG A 81 5.74 -1.84 -4.60
C ARG A 81 5.53 -3.02 -3.65
N ALA A 82 5.70 -2.82 -2.34
CA ALA A 82 5.43 -3.86 -1.34
C ALA A 82 3.94 -4.27 -1.33
N GLY A 83 3.04 -3.32 -1.54
CA GLY A 83 1.59 -3.51 -1.52
C GLY A 83 1.00 -4.23 -2.72
N LEU A 84 1.48 -3.92 -3.92
CA LEU A 84 0.89 -4.33 -5.20
C LEU A 84 1.74 -5.34 -5.97
N SER A 85 3.00 -5.57 -5.61
CA SER A 85 3.83 -6.58 -6.29
C SER A 85 3.60 -7.96 -5.68
N HIS A 86 3.83 -9.00 -6.47
CA HIS A 86 3.84 -10.37 -5.97
C HIS A 86 4.93 -10.53 -4.91
N ALA A 87 4.58 -11.02 -3.73
CA ALA A 87 5.58 -11.47 -2.78
C ALA A 87 6.39 -12.57 -3.47
N GLN A 88 7.71 -12.40 -3.54
CA GLN A 88 8.62 -13.30 -4.25
C GLN A 88 8.71 -14.70 -3.59
N ILE A 89 7.96 -14.90 -2.51
CA ILE A 89 7.86 -16.10 -1.67
C ILE A 89 6.44 -16.67 -1.77
N THR A 90 5.85 -16.73 -2.96
CA THR A 90 4.89 -17.81 -3.22
C THR A 90 5.73 -18.99 -3.68
N ALA A 91 6.09 -19.85 -2.73
CA ALA A 91 6.51 -21.20 -3.08
C ALA A 91 5.45 -21.73 -4.05
N SER A 92 5.84 -21.95 -5.30
CA SER A 92 4.96 -22.48 -6.32
C SER A 92 4.29 -23.71 -5.72
N ILE A 93 2.97 -23.65 -5.50
CA ILE A 93 2.20 -24.84 -5.16
C ILE A 93 2.48 -25.78 -6.31
N ASP A 94 3.25 -26.83 -6.04
CA ASP A 94 3.64 -27.78 -7.06
C ASP A 94 2.38 -28.60 -7.34
N ILE A 95 1.57 -28.16 -8.32
CA ILE A 95 0.38 -28.89 -8.81
C ILE A 95 0.82 -30.18 -9.56
N ASN A 96 2.04 -30.65 -9.31
CA ASN A 96 2.53 -31.94 -9.74
C ASN A 96 1.92 -33.05 -8.87
N GLY A 97 0.60 -33.25 -8.95
CA GLY A 97 -0.18 -34.49 -8.74
C GLY A 97 0.14 -35.46 -7.59
N ASN A 98 1.09 -35.16 -6.71
CA ASN A 98 1.73 -36.05 -5.76
C ASN A 98 1.35 -35.69 -4.31
N ASP A 99 0.49 -34.68 -4.17
CA ASP A 99 -0.01 -34.13 -2.91
C ASP A 99 -1.25 -34.92 -2.40
N PHE A 100 -1.56 -36.08 -2.98
CA PHE A 100 -2.55 -37.01 -2.44
C PHE A 100 -1.88 -37.95 -1.42
N PRO A 101 -2.43 -38.12 -0.20
CA PRO A 101 -3.73 -37.63 0.27
C PRO A 101 -3.71 -36.26 1.00
N LEU A 102 -2.54 -35.62 1.15
CA LEU A 102 -2.39 -34.39 1.94
C LEU A 102 -2.34 -33.13 1.05
N TRP A 103 -3.52 -32.69 0.60
CA TRP A 103 -3.64 -31.40 -0.07
C TRP A 103 -3.39 -30.26 0.90
N HIS A 104 -2.68 -29.22 0.47
CA HIS A 104 -2.46 -28.01 1.26
C HIS A 104 -1.73 -28.27 2.59
N THR A 105 -0.80 -29.24 2.61
CA THR A 105 -0.05 -29.62 3.83
C THR A 105 0.53 -28.41 4.58
N GLN A 106 0.97 -27.37 3.85
CA GLN A 106 1.51 -26.16 4.45
C GLN A 106 0.51 -25.37 5.33
N HIS A 107 -0.79 -25.47 5.07
CA HIS A 107 -1.83 -24.83 5.89
C HIS A 107 -2.14 -25.62 7.18
N HIS A 108 -1.67 -26.86 7.28
CA HIS A 108 -1.87 -27.72 8.44
C HIS A 108 -0.62 -27.81 9.34
N VAL A 109 0.47 -27.14 8.96
CA VAL A 109 1.71 -27.03 9.75
C VAL A 109 1.67 -25.74 10.58
N ILE A 110 2.40 -25.74 11.70
CA ILE A 110 2.57 -24.52 12.51
C ILE A 110 3.26 -23.47 11.64
N SER A 111 2.61 -22.31 11.48
CA SER A 111 3.17 -21.22 10.70
C SER A 111 4.40 -20.63 11.37
N GLU A 112 5.35 -20.17 10.55
CA GLU A 112 6.58 -19.51 10.99
C GLU A 112 6.37 -18.03 11.34
N ARG A 113 5.17 -17.48 11.06
CA ARG A 113 4.82 -16.10 11.42
C ARG A 113 4.52 -15.98 12.91
N SER A 114 4.99 -14.91 13.53
CA SER A 114 4.81 -14.67 14.97
C SER A 114 3.36 -14.38 15.38
N ASN A 115 2.51 -13.90 14.46
CA ASN A 115 1.12 -13.55 14.75
C ASN A 115 0.16 -13.87 13.60
N VAL A 116 0.03 -15.17 13.30
CA VAL A 116 -0.72 -15.74 12.17
C VAL A 116 -2.20 -15.32 12.15
N TYR A 117 -2.82 -15.23 13.31
CA TYR A 117 -4.27 -15.01 13.44
C TYR A 117 -4.61 -13.55 13.80
N ALA A 118 -3.67 -12.63 13.60
CA ALA A 118 -3.85 -11.21 13.90
C ALA A 118 -5.02 -10.57 13.14
N HIS A 119 -5.29 -11.04 11.91
CA HIS A 119 -6.38 -10.57 11.08
C HIS A 119 -7.76 -10.88 11.70
N LEU A 120 -7.90 -11.97 12.47
CA LEU A 120 -9.17 -12.33 13.13
C LEU A 120 -9.55 -11.37 14.26
N ASN A 121 -8.59 -10.62 14.79
CA ASN A 121 -8.80 -9.60 15.82
C ASN A 121 -9.61 -10.06 17.05
N LEU A 122 -9.52 -11.34 17.44
CA LEU A 122 -10.37 -11.95 18.49
C LEU A 122 -10.24 -11.31 19.88
N PHE A 123 -9.09 -10.70 20.16
CA PHE A 123 -8.76 -10.10 21.47
C PHE A 123 -8.46 -8.60 21.37
N GLY A 124 -8.65 -7.98 20.21
CA GLY A 124 -8.40 -6.55 19.99
C GLY A 124 -9.65 -5.69 20.12
N ALA A 125 -9.46 -4.37 20.12
CA ALA A 125 -10.59 -3.45 19.94
C ALA A 125 -11.23 -3.66 18.56
N ALA A 126 -12.54 -3.40 18.46
CA ALA A 126 -13.21 -3.41 17.16
C ALA A 126 -12.49 -2.46 16.19
N ARG A 127 -12.14 -2.97 15.01
CA ARG A 127 -11.46 -2.21 13.96
C ARG A 127 -12.50 -1.48 13.13
N ASP A 128 -12.19 -0.23 12.78
CA ASP A 128 -12.87 0.47 11.72
C ASP A 128 -12.32 -0.01 10.36
N GLU A 129 -13.01 0.36 9.29
CA GLU A 129 -12.60 0.01 7.92
C GLU A 129 -11.18 0.51 7.57
N GLU A 130 -10.67 1.51 8.30
CA GLU A 130 -9.33 2.07 8.11
C GLU A 130 -8.22 1.31 8.84
N ALA A 131 -8.56 0.61 9.92
CA ALA A 131 -7.67 -0.22 10.71
C ALA A 131 -7.71 -1.70 10.31
N GLU A 132 -8.48 -2.05 9.28
CA GLU A 132 -8.62 -3.43 8.81
C GLU A 132 -7.28 -4.01 8.29
N MET A 133 -7.13 -5.34 8.38
CA MET A 133 -5.97 -6.08 7.89
C MET A 133 -6.23 -6.63 6.49
N TYR A 134 -5.29 -6.46 5.58
CA TYR A 134 -5.37 -6.96 4.20
C TYR A 134 -4.14 -7.81 3.91
N GLU A 135 -4.26 -9.11 4.16
CA GLU A 135 -3.18 -10.06 3.90
C GLU A 135 -3.01 -10.27 2.39
N ASP A 136 -4.14 -10.50 1.71
CA ASP A 136 -4.14 -10.81 0.28
C ASP A 136 -3.84 -9.59 -0.59
N ARG A 137 -3.03 -9.83 -1.61
CA ARG A 137 -2.68 -8.82 -2.62
C ARG A 137 -3.91 -8.38 -3.41
N GLU A 138 -4.80 -9.30 -3.76
CA GLU A 138 -5.98 -8.99 -4.58
C GLU A 138 -6.90 -8.01 -3.86
N ASP A 139 -7.12 -8.19 -2.56
CA ASP A 139 -7.90 -7.24 -1.75
C ASP A 139 -7.22 -5.88 -1.67
N ARG A 140 -5.89 -5.86 -1.54
CA ARG A 140 -5.09 -4.62 -1.58
C ARG A 140 -5.25 -3.90 -2.92
N GLN A 141 -5.23 -4.62 -4.05
CA GLN A 141 -5.45 -4.08 -5.39
C GLN A 141 -6.86 -3.53 -5.56
N ARG A 142 -7.91 -4.27 -5.14
CA ARG A 142 -9.31 -3.83 -5.20
C ARG A 142 -9.49 -2.51 -4.44
N LEU A 143 -9.03 -2.45 -3.20
CA LEU A 143 -9.14 -1.24 -2.39
C LEU A 143 -8.32 -0.07 -2.97
N PHE A 144 -7.14 -0.35 -3.51
CA PHE A 144 -6.31 0.65 -4.17
C PHE A 144 -7.04 1.27 -5.38
N HIS A 145 -7.57 0.43 -6.27
CA HIS A 145 -8.35 0.85 -7.43
C HIS A 145 -9.55 1.72 -7.01
N ASP A 146 -10.32 1.25 -6.04
CA ASP A 146 -11.57 1.91 -5.66
C ASP A 146 -11.37 3.26 -4.95
N ARG A 147 -10.30 3.39 -4.16
CA ARG A 147 -10.16 4.52 -3.22
C ARG A 147 -8.99 5.45 -3.50
N ALA A 148 -7.90 4.95 -4.06
CA ALA A 148 -6.63 5.69 -4.15
C ALA A 148 -6.19 5.97 -5.59
N GLU A 149 -6.48 5.06 -6.53
CA GLU A 149 -5.95 5.12 -7.89
C GLU A 149 -6.30 6.44 -8.59
N ALA A 150 -7.57 6.86 -8.57
CA ALA A 150 -7.99 8.10 -9.21
C ALA A 150 -7.26 9.34 -8.66
N ALA A 151 -7.07 9.42 -7.34
CA ALA A 151 -6.37 10.53 -6.70
C ALA A 151 -4.87 10.52 -7.05
N ILE A 152 -4.26 9.34 -7.08
CA ILE A 152 -2.84 9.16 -7.43
C ILE A 152 -2.61 9.52 -8.89
N VAL A 153 -3.45 9.05 -9.82
CA VAL A 153 -3.32 9.37 -11.25
C VAL A 153 -3.42 10.88 -11.48
N ALA A 154 -4.39 11.55 -10.87
CA ALA A 154 -4.53 13.01 -10.95
C ALA A 154 -3.31 13.75 -10.35
N GLY A 155 -2.83 13.32 -9.19
CA GLY A 155 -1.62 13.86 -8.55
C GLY A 155 -0.36 13.66 -9.40
N LEU A 156 -0.23 12.50 -10.05
CA LEU A 156 0.88 12.18 -10.95
C LEU A 156 0.88 13.03 -12.21
N GLU A 157 -0.28 13.38 -12.77
CA GLU A 157 -0.34 14.30 -13.91
C GLU A 157 0.21 15.68 -13.56
N GLN A 158 -0.14 16.20 -12.38
CA GLN A 158 0.38 17.48 -11.89
C GLN A 158 1.89 17.39 -11.62
N ALA A 159 2.35 16.33 -10.97
CA ALA A 159 3.76 16.09 -10.68
C ALA A 159 4.61 15.91 -11.96
N THR A 160 4.06 15.27 -12.99
CA THR A 160 4.72 15.11 -14.28
C THR A 160 4.91 16.46 -14.99
N LYS A 161 3.92 17.34 -14.92
CA LYS A 161 3.99 18.71 -15.48
C LYS A 161 5.04 19.58 -14.78
N ALA A 162 5.29 19.37 -13.49
CA ALA A 162 6.31 20.10 -12.74
C ALA A 162 7.75 19.76 -13.21
N GLY A 163 7.97 18.57 -13.77
CA GLY A 163 9.26 18.15 -14.30
C GLY A 163 10.33 17.94 -13.23
N GLY A 164 11.59 17.86 -13.66
CA GLY A 164 12.75 17.73 -12.76
C GLY A 164 12.75 16.45 -11.91
N GLU A 165 13.13 16.58 -10.64
CA GLU A 165 13.16 15.46 -9.68
C GLU A 165 11.76 14.94 -9.33
N ILE A 166 10.77 15.85 -9.21
CA ILE A 166 9.37 15.48 -8.97
C ILE A 166 8.82 14.64 -10.13
N GLY A 167 9.08 15.05 -11.37
CA GLY A 167 8.66 14.30 -12.56
C GLY A 167 9.30 12.90 -12.63
N ARG A 168 10.57 12.77 -12.22
CA ARG A 168 11.24 11.46 -12.12
C ARG A 168 10.62 10.56 -11.06
N ALA A 169 10.32 11.10 -9.88
CA ALA A 169 9.63 10.36 -8.83
C ALA A 169 8.22 9.94 -9.28
N ALA A 170 7.50 10.81 -9.99
CA ALA A 170 6.17 10.50 -10.55
C ALA A 170 6.23 9.33 -11.55
N ALA A 171 7.26 9.29 -12.40
CA ALA A 171 7.45 8.20 -13.35
C ALA A 171 7.66 6.84 -12.65
N GLN A 172 8.37 6.82 -11.52
CA GLN A 172 8.57 5.60 -10.73
C GLN A 172 7.27 5.08 -10.13
N ILE A 173 6.46 5.96 -9.54
CA ILE A 173 5.13 5.59 -9.02
C ILE A 173 4.27 5.04 -10.15
N ARG A 174 4.21 5.73 -11.30
CA ARG A 174 3.41 5.28 -12.46
C ARG A 174 3.84 3.90 -12.95
N LYS A 175 5.15 3.64 -12.98
CA LYS A 175 5.70 2.32 -13.32
C LYS A 175 5.21 1.25 -12.34
N VAL A 176 5.36 1.48 -11.04
CA VAL A 176 4.97 0.52 -9.99
C VAL A 176 3.47 0.25 -9.99
N VAL A 177 2.64 1.28 -10.16
CA VAL A 177 1.18 1.10 -10.26
C VAL A 177 0.83 0.27 -11.50
N LYS A 178 1.42 0.58 -12.66
CA LYS A 178 1.17 -0.18 -13.90
C LYS A 178 1.57 -1.65 -13.77
N GLU A 179 2.74 -1.93 -13.21
CA GLU A 179 3.25 -3.29 -13.02
C GLU A 179 2.44 -4.03 -11.96
N GLY A 180 2.14 -3.36 -10.84
CA GLY A 180 1.41 -3.93 -9.72
C GLY A 180 -0.07 -4.20 -9.99
N MET A 181 -0.68 -3.50 -10.94
CA MET A 181 -2.09 -3.66 -11.34
C MET A 181 -2.28 -4.40 -12.67
N ALA A 182 -1.20 -4.92 -13.28
CA ALA A 182 -1.26 -5.51 -14.63
C ALA A 182 -2.17 -6.75 -14.73
N ASP A 183 -2.33 -7.48 -13.63
CA ASP A 183 -3.12 -8.70 -13.47
C ASP A 183 -4.44 -8.47 -12.72
N PHE A 184 -4.77 -7.21 -12.41
CA PHE A 184 -6.01 -6.87 -11.76
C PHE A 184 -7.17 -6.96 -12.76
N TYR A 185 -8.00 -8.01 -12.65
CA TYR A 185 -9.22 -8.16 -13.42
C TYR A 185 -10.41 -7.64 -12.60
N ARG A 186 -11.01 -6.56 -13.08
CA ARG A 186 -12.27 -6.04 -12.52
C ARG A 186 -13.37 -7.07 -12.78
N GLU A 187 -14.02 -7.60 -11.75
CA GLU A 187 -15.22 -8.45 -11.85
C GLU A 187 -16.47 -7.67 -12.30
N GLU A 188 -16.35 -6.72 -13.22
CA GLU A 188 -17.45 -5.90 -13.69
C GLU A 188 -17.55 -5.95 -15.21
N SER A 189 -18.04 -7.10 -15.68
CA SER A 189 -19.03 -7.23 -16.77
C SER A 189 -19.25 -8.71 -17.13
N MET A 190 -19.84 -9.47 -16.21
CA MET A 190 -20.73 -10.54 -16.67
C MET A 190 -22.11 -9.92 -16.92
N PRO A 191 -22.64 -9.96 -18.16
CA PRO A 191 -23.99 -9.50 -18.47
C PRO A 191 -25.08 -10.34 -17.82
#